data_AF-A0A3G2IG87-F1
#
_entry.id   AF-A0A3G2IG87-F1
#
_cell.length_a   1.000
_cell.length_b   1.000
_cell.length_c   1.000
_cell.angle_alpha   90.00
_cell.angle_beta   90.00
_cell.angle_gamma   90.00
#
_symmetry.space_group_name_H-M   'P 1'
#
loop_
_entity.id
_entity.type
_entity.pdbx_description
1 polymer ?
#
loop_
_entity_poly.entity_id
_entity_poly.type
_entity_poly.pdbx_seq_one_letter_code
_entity_poly.pdbx_strand_id
1 'polypeptide(L)'
;MYLKWMFRAGLFLFVGWLLVIGGVFRSLSYALAWPYTNLLTSLGMGRLPDYSQRLETNGIAIYFTLSAVLAVLLVALLEWLVLYVIKDIRSG
;
A
#
# COMPACT_ATOMS: atom_id res chain seq x y z
N MET A 1 10.52 -17.20 17.48
CA MET A 1 9.36 -16.26 17.38
C MET A 1 9.70 -14.99 16.60
N TYR A 2 10.83 -14.32 16.88
CA TYR A 2 11.27 -13.10 16.18
C TYR A 2 11.59 -13.26 14.69
N LEU A 3 12.21 -14.38 14.30
CA LEU A 3 12.65 -14.60 12.91
C LEU A 3 11.50 -14.57 11.89
N LYS A 4 10.32 -15.08 12.27
CA LYS A 4 9.11 -15.05 11.44
C LYS A 4 8.64 -13.61 11.18
N TRP A 5 8.66 -12.76 12.20
CA TRP A 5 8.25 -11.36 12.08
C TRP A 5 9.27 -10.54 11.29
N MET A 6 10.57 -10.81 11.47
CA MET A 6 11.62 -10.18 10.67
C MET A 6 11.51 -10.54 9.20
N PHE A 7 11.24 -11.82 8.87
CA PHE A 7 11.02 -12.24 7.48
C PHE A 7 9.79 -11.57 6.86
N ARG A 8 8.65 -11.54 7.59
CA ARG A 8 7.44 -10.84 7.16
C ARG A 8 7.69 -9.36 6.87
N ALA A 9 8.36 -8.68 7.79
CA ALA A 9 8.70 -7.27 7.63
C ALA A 9 9.64 -7.06 6.43
N GLY A 10 10.65 -7.91 6.26
CA GLY A 10 11.56 -7.86 5.11
C GLY A 10 10.84 -8.06 3.78
N LEU A 11 9.96 -9.06 3.70
CA LEU A 11 9.18 -9.35 2.49
C LEU A 11 8.21 -8.20 2.17
N PHE A 12 7.54 -7.65 3.19
CA PHE A 12 6.68 -6.49 3.05
C PHE A 12 7.42 -5.27 2.51
N LEU A 13 8.58 -4.96 3.08
CA LEU A 13 9.41 -3.84 2.62
C LEU A 13 9.88 -4.06 1.18
N PHE A 14 10.34 -5.27 0.85
CA PHE A 14 10.81 -5.60 -0.49
C PHE A 14 9.69 -5.48 -1.53
N VAL A 15 8.53 -6.11 -1.31
CA VAL A 15 7.38 -6.05 -2.21
C VAL A 15 6.82 -4.63 -2.30
N GLY A 16 6.70 -3.93 -1.17
CA GLY A 16 6.26 -2.53 -1.13
C GLY A 16 7.14 -1.62 -1.98
N TRP A 17 8.46 -1.76 -1.87
CA TRP A 17 9.40 -1.01 -2.70
C TRP A 17 9.27 -1.34 -4.19
N LEU A 18 9.08 -2.61 -4.56
CA LEU A 18 8.85 -3.00 -5.95
C LEU A 18 7.58 -2.36 -6.52
N LEU A 19 6.48 -2.32 -5.75
CA LEU A 19 5.24 -1.68 -6.18
C LEU A 19 5.41 -0.16 -6.35
N VAL A 20 6.13 0.48 -5.43
CA VAL A 20 6.42 1.91 -5.47
C VAL A 20 7.31 2.28 -6.66
N ILE A 21 8.35 1.50 -6.95
CA ILE A 21 9.23 1.75 -8.11
C ILE A 21 8.51 1.41 -9.41
N GLY A 22 7.70 0.35 -9.41
CA GLY A 22 6.96 -0.12 -10.58
C GLY A 22 5.82 0.80 -11.02
N GLY A 23 5.44 1.79 -10.21
CA GLY A 23 4.41 2.76 -10.63
C GLY A 23 2.99 2.19 -10.68
N VAL A 24 2.74 1.02 -10.07
CA VAL A 24 1.50 0.22 -10.25
C VAL A 24 0.24 1.05 -9.97
N PHE A 25 0.29 1.91 -8.95
CA PHE A 25 -0.85 2.72 -8.54
C PHE A 25 -0.80 4.18 -9.00
N ARG A 26 0.13 4.56 -9.88
CA ARG A 26 0.36 5.97 -10.21
C ARG A 26 -0.89 6.63 -10.80
N SER A 27 -1.55 5.98 -11.75
CA SER A 27 -2.77 6.51 -12.37
C SER A 27 -3.94 6.57 -11.37
N LEU A 28 -4.07 5.54 -10.53
CA LEU A 28 -5.14 5.45 -9.55
C LEU A 28 -4.98 6.50 -8.43
N SER A 29 -3.74 6.75 -7.97
CA SER A 29 -3.49 7.74 -6.93
C SER A 29 -3.82 9.15 -7.40
N TYR A 30 -3.48 9.51 -8.65
CA TYR A 30 -3.87 10.80 -9.23
C TYR A 30 -5.39 10.91 -9.41
N ALA A 31 -6.05 9.84 -9.86
CA ALA A 31 -7.50 9.82 -10.00
C ALA A 31 -8.24 10.01 -8.66
N LEU A 32 -7.69 9.47 -7.57
CA LEU A 32 -8.25 9.60 -6.22
C LEU A 32 -7.83 10.87 -5.49
N ALA A 33 -6.68 11.46 -5.84
CA ALA A 33 -6.16 12.65 -5.18
C ALA A 33 -7.14 13.84 -5.26
N TRP A 34 -7.75 14.06 -6.42
CA TRP A 34 -8.71 15.15 -6.61
C TRP A 34 -9.96 15.00 -5.73
N PRO A 35 -10.73 13.90 -5.81
CA PRO A 35 -11.95 13.76 -5.01
C PRO A 35 -11.65 13.72 -3.51
N TYR A 36 -10.53 13.10 -3.13
CA TYR A 36 -10.09 13.06 -1.73
C TYR A 36 -9.74 14.46 -1.20
N THR A 37 -9.00 15.26 -1.97
CA THR A 37 -8.61 16.61 -1.56
C THR A 37 -9.83 17.53 -1.44
N ASN A 38 -10.82 17.38 -2.31
CA ASN A 38 -12.07 18.14 -2.22
C ASN A 38 -12.92 17.73 -1.02
N LEU A 39 -13.01 16.44 -0.73
CA LEU A 39 -13.68 15.95 0.47
C LEU A 39 -13.02 16.53 1.74
N LEU A 40 -11.68 16.53 1.82
CA LEU A 40 -11.00 17.14 2.97
C LEU A 40 -11.20 18.66 3.05
N THR A 41 -11.32 19.33 1.91
CA THR A 41 -11.56 20.78 1.86
C THR A 41 -12.98 21.12 2.30
N SER A 42 -13.98 20.32 1.93
CA SER A 42 -15.38 20.55 2.31
C SER A 42 -15.64 20.35 3.81
N LEU A 43 -14.78 19.60 4.50
CA LEU A 43 -14.81 19.47 5.96
C LEU A 43 -14.43 20.76 6.70
N GLY A 44 -13.98 21.80 5.99
CA GLY A 44 -13.77 23.12 6.57
C GLY A 44 -12.74 23.15 7.69
N MET A 45 -11.64 22.37 7.55
CA MET A 45 -10.60 22.15 8.57
C MET A 45 -9.71 23.39 8.86
N GLY A 46 -10.30 24.58 8.92
CA GLY A 46 -9.61 25.83 9.22
C GLY A 46 -8.68 26.28 8.09
N ARG A 47 -7.57 26.94 8.45
CA ARG A 47 -6.56 27.39 7.49
C ARG A 47 -5.83 26.18 6.90
N LEU A 48 -6.15 25.89 5.65
CA LEU A 48 -5.52 24.83 4.87
C LEU A 48 -4.40 25.41 4.00
N PRO A 49 -3.32 24.65 3.75
CA PRO A 49 -2.33 24.99 2.73
C PRO A 49 -2.97 25.14 1.34
N ASP A 50 -2.20 25.69 0.41
CA ASP A 50 -2.62 25.86 -0.97
C ASP A 50 -3.15 24.55 -1.57
N TYR A 51 -4.20 24.67 -2.37
CA TYR A 51 -4.89 23.49 -2.92
C TYR A 51 -3.95 22.60 -3.74
N SER A 52 -3.06 23.19 -4.54
CA SER A 52 -2.07 22.46 -5.34
C SER A 52 -1.12 21.62 -4.49
N GLN A 53 -0.61 22.18 -3.39
CA GLN A 53 0.28 21.48 -2.47
C GLN A 53 -0.44 20.32 -1.77
N ARG A 54 -1.71 20.53 -1.37
CA ARG A 54 -2.53 19.47 -0.78
C ARG A 54 -2.84 18.36 -1.78
N LEU A 55 -3.16 18.72 -3.02
CA LEU A 55 -3.44 17.76 -4.08
C LEU A 55 -2.22 16.85 -4.35
N GLU A 56 -1.04 17.45 -4.45
CA GLU A 56 0.22 16.71 -4.64
C GLU A 56 0.51 15.80 -3.43
N THR A 57 0.46 16.36 -2.22
CA THR A 57 0.72 15.61 -0.98
C THR A 57 -0.25 14.43 -0.82
N ASN A 58 -1.54 14.67 -1.05
CA ASN A 58 -2.56 13.63 -0.98
C ASN A 58 -2.35 12.57 -2.07
N GLY A 59 -1.96 12.96 -3.29
CA GLY A 59 -1.63 12.03 -4.35
C GLY A 59 -0.47 11.11 -3.99
N ILE A 60 0.59 11.65 -3.38
CA ILE A 60 1.72 10.88 -2.86
C ILE A 60 1.26 9.96 -1.73
N ALA A 61 0.51 10.47 -0.76
CA ALA A 61 0.04 9.69 0.38
C ALA A 61 -0.85 8.52 -0.05
N ILE A 62 -1.81 8.76 -0.96
CA ILE A 62 -2.67 7.71 -1.52
C ILE A 62 -1.83 6.67 -2.27
N TYR A 63 -0.84 7.10 -3.06
CA TYR A 63 0.03 6.20 -3.80
C TYR A 63 0.78 5.22 -2.88
N PHE A 64 1.41 5.74 -1.83
CA PHE A 64 2.12 4.91 -0.85
C PHE A 64 1.16 4.03 -0.06
N THR A 65 -0.02 4.53 0.29
CA THR A 65 -1.03 3.76 1.01
C THR A 65 -1.53 2.57 0.19
N LEU A 66 -1.88 2.78 -1.08
CA LEU A 66 -2.30 1.69 -1.97
C LEU A 66 -1.20 0.66 -2.16
N SER A 67 0.04 1.12 -2.35
CA SER A 67 1.22 0.25 -2.48
C SER A 67 1.44 -0.59 -1.22
N ALA A 68 1.31 0.02 -0.03
CA ALA A 68 1.43 -0.67 1.24
C ALA A 68 0.30 -1.70 1.43
N VAL A 69 -0.95 -1.33 1.14
CA VAL A 69 -2.10 -2.24 1.23
C VAL A 69 -1.90 -3.47 0.34
N LEU A 70 -1.52 -3.24 -0.93
CA LEU A 70 -1.27 -4.35 -1.85
C LEU A 70 -0.07 -5.21 -1.40
N ALA A 71 0.99 -4.60 -0.87
CA ALA A 71 2.13 -5.34 -0.34
C ALA A 71 1.71 -6.26 0.83
N VAL A 72 0.88 -5.77 1.76
CA VAL A 72 0.35 -6.62 2.84
C VAL A 72 -0.44 -7.81 2.29
N LEU A 73 -1.33 -7.57 1.32
CA LEU A 73 -2.14 -8.62 0.70
C LEU A 73 -1.27 -9.67 -0.01
N LEU A 74 -0.26 -9.22 -0.75
CA LEU A 74 0.66 -10.12 -1.46
C LEU A 74 1.49 -10.95 -0.48
N VAL A 75 2.03 -10.36 0.58
CA VAL A 75 2.77 -11.08 1.62
C VAL A 75 1.87 -12.13 2.28
N ALA A 76 0.65 -11.76 2.65
CA ALA A 76 -0.31 -12.70 3.26
C ALA A 76 -0.67 -13.85 2.30
N LEU A 77 -0.88 -13.56 1.01
CA LEU A 77 -1.19 -14.55 0.00
C LEU A 77 -0.02 -15.50 -0.26
N LEU A 78 1.21 -14.99 -0.30
CA LEU A 78 2.42 -15.82 -0.41
C LEU A 78 2.59 -16.74 0.80
N GLU A 79 2.39 -16.24 2.01
CA GLU A 79 2.44 -17.08 3.21
C GLU A 79 1.40 -18.19 3.18
N TRP A 80 0.17 -17.86 2.77
CA TRP A 80 -0.90 -18.84 2.63
C TRP A 80 -0.55 -19.91 1.59
N LEU A 81 -0.02 -19.50 0.44
CA LEU A 81 0.36 -20.42 -0.63
C LEU A 81 1.49 -21.37 -0.20
N VAL A 82 2.51 -20.86 0.49
CA VAL A 82 3.60 -21.69 1.04
C VAL A 82 3.05 -22.72 2.03
N LEU A 83 2.15 -22.32 2.93
CA LEU A 83 1.54 -23.24 3.89
C LEU A 83 0.66 -24.30 3.21
N TYR A 84 -0.09 -23.89 2.19
CA TYR A 84 -0.92 -24.79 1.40
C TYR A 84 -0.07 -25.86 0.71
N VAL A 85 0.99 -25.46 0.00
CA VAL A 85 1.90 -26.38 -0.71
C VAL A 85 2.59 -27.34 0.25
N ILE A 86 3.06 -26.86 1.41
CA ILE A 86 3.69 -27.73 2.41
C ILE A 86 2.70 -28.77 2.94
N LYS A 87 1.43 -28.39 3.12
CA LYS A 87 0.39 -29.31 3.60
C LYS A 87 0.11 -30.40 2.56
N ASP A 88 -0.03 -30.01 1.30
CA ASP A 88 -0.29 -30.91 0.16
C ASP A 88 0.82 -31.98 0.03
N ILE A 89 2.09 -31.55 0.06
CA ILE A 89 3.26 -32.44 0.00
C ILE A 89 3.30 -33.45 1.17
N ARG A 90 2.79 -33.08 2.35
CA ARG A 90 2.77 -33.98 3.53
C ARG A 90 1.61 -34.98 3.51
N SER A 91 0.59 -34.74 2.68
CA SER A 91 -0.60 -35.59 2.60
C SER A 91 -0.57 -36.61 1.45
N GLY A 92 0.37 -36.48 0.51
CA GLY A 92 0.63 -37.46 -0.55
C GLY A 92 1.79 -38.37 -0.20
#